data_AF-A0A0R3MY39-F1
#
_entry.id   AF-A0A0R3MY39-F1
#
_cell.length_a   1.000
_cell.length_b   1.000
_cell.length_c   1.000
_cell.angle_alpha   90.00
_cell.angle_beta   90.00
_cell.angle_gamma   90.00
#
_symmetry.space_group_name_H-M   'P 1'
#
loop_
_entity.id
_entity.type
_entity.pdbx_description
1 polymer ?
#
loop_
_entity_poly.entity_id
_entity_poly.type
_entity_poly.pdbx_seq_one_letter_code
_entity_poly.pdbx_strand_id
1 'polypeptide(L)'
;MPLKVAAFYQFAALSDFRELREPLRSFAAGLGLKGSVLLAHEGINGTVAGGDASIDAFVGELQHGALFGGRLSNLELKFSTASEMPFRRLKVRLKKEIVALGDMAVDPTRQVGTYVEPSDWNELIAAPDTLVIDTRNVFEVAMGTFEGAVDPGIKSFGQFKEFAAQKLDPAKHKKIAMFCTGGIRCEKASAYLLAQGFDEVYHLKGGILRYLEGVPENESRWRGECFVFDERVALGHGLRQRRGNDGAQE
;
A
#
# COMPACT_ATOMS: atom_id res chain seq x y z
N MET A 1 -24.53 2.43 -11.16
CA MET A 1 -23.44 1.42 -11.23
C MET A 1 -22.40 1.79 -10.19
N PRO A 2 -21.77 0.81 -9.50
CA PRO A 2 -20.70 1.11 -8.56
C PRO A 2 -19.53 1.79 -9.28
N LEU A 3 -18.83 2.68 -8.57
CA LEU A 3 -17.60 3.30 -9.05
C LEU A 3 -16.44 2.32 -8.88
N LYS A 4 -15.50 2.38 -9.82
CA LYS A 4 -14.23 1.66 -9.72
C LYS A 4 -13.21 2.53 -9.01
N VAL A 5 -12.47 1.94 -8.09
CA VAL A 5 -11.39 2.57 -7.34
C VAL A 5 -10.09 1.84 -7.63
N ALA A 6 -9.09 2.56 -8.12
CA ALA A 6 -7.74 2.07 -8.35
C ALA A 6 -6.81 2.61 -7.27
N ALA A 7 -6.23 1.73 -6.46
CA ALA A 7 -5.07 2.03 -5.61
C ALA A 7 -3.82 1.51 -6.32
N PHE A 8 -2.79 2.34 -6.42
CA PHE A 8 -1.61 2.02 -7.21
C PHE A 8 -0.34 2.67 -6.68
N TYR A 9 0.80 2.05 -6.96
CA TYR A 9 2.11 2.68 -6.83
C TYR A 9 3.14 2.01 -7.72
N GLN A 10 4.25 2.70 -7.95
CA GLN A 10 5.47 2.09 -8.47
C GLN A 10 6.65 2.99 -8.11
N PHE A 11 7.73 2.38 -7.63
CA PHE A 11 9.02 3.04 -7.55
C PHE A 11 9.69 3.02 -8.93
N ALA A 12 9.98 4.20 -9.45
CA ALA A 12 10.63 4.40 -10.73
C ALA A 12 11.30 5.78 -10.75
N ALA A 13 12.49 5.89 -11.34
CA ALA A 13 13.16 7.18 -11.47
C ALA A 13 12.36 8.10 -12.43
N LEU A 14 11.75 9.15 -11.87
CA LEU A 14 11.00 10.17 -12.58
C LEU A 14 11.69 11.52 -12.39
N SER A 15 12.80 11.76 -13.09
CA SER A 15 13.57 13.00 -12.98
C SER A 15 12.75 14.26 -13.30
N ASP A 16 11.80 14.11 -14.22
CA ASP A 16 10.82 15.09 -14.73
C ASP A 16 9.50 15.11 -13.93
N PHE A 17 9.40 14.47 -12.76
CA PHE A 17 8.12 14.33 -12.01
C PHE A 17 7.37 15.66 -11.75
N ARG A 18 8.10 16.79 -11.71
CA ARG A 18 7.51 18.13 -11.58
C ARG A 18 6.73 18.55 -12.83
N GLU A 19 7.27 18.24 -14.00
CA GLU A 19 6.68 18.52 -15.31
C GLU A 19 5.49 17.59 -15.59
N LEU A 20 5.53 16.35 -15.09
CA LEU A 20 4.44 15.38 -15.24
C LEU A 20 3.15 15.77 -14.50
N ARG A 21 3.22 16.64 -13.49
CA ARG A 21 2.09 16.96 -12.59
C ARG A 21 0.86 17.51 -13.33
N GLU A 22 1.04 18.55 -14.13
CA GLU A 22 -0.09 19.24 -14.77
C GLU A 22 -0.69 18.48 -15.96
N PRO A 23 0.10 17.82 -16.82
CA PRO A 23 -0.43 16.90 -17.83
C PRO A 23 -1.23 15.75 -17.20
N LEU A 24 -0.70 15.11 -16.16
CA LEU A 24 -1.40 14.02 -15.47
C LEU A 24 -2.70 14.51 -14.80
N ARG A 25 -2.66 15.67 -14.16
CA ARG A 25 -3.86 16.27 -13.54
C ARG A 25 -4.92 16.59 -14.58
N SER A 26 -4.53 17.18 -15.71
CA SER A 26 -5.44 17.52 -16.80
C SER A 26 -6.07 16.29 -17.42
N PHE A 27 -5.27 15.25 -17.66
CA PHE A 27 -5.75 13.96 -18.18
C PHE A 27 -6.76 13.30 -17.23
N ALA A 28 -6.40 13.14 -15.95
CA ALA A 28 -7.30 12.56 -14.95
C ALA A 28 -8.58 13.39 -14.74
N ALA A 29 -8.49 14.72 -14.80
CA ALA A 29 -9.65 15.61 -14.70
C ALA A 29 -10.57 15.50 -15.93
N GLY A 30 -10.00 15.37 -17.14
CA GLY A 30 -10.76 15.15 -18.37
C GLY A 30 -11.53 13.82 -18.36
N LEU A 31 -11.02 12.82 -17.64
CA LEU A 31 -11.70 11.54 -17.39
C LEU A 31 -12.73 11.60 -16.25
N GLY A 32 -12.90 12.75 -15.59
CA GLY A 32 -13.82 12.93 -14.46
C GLY A 32 -13.39 12.23 -13.17
N LEU A 33 -12.12 11.84 -13.05
CA LEU A 33 -11.61 11.12 -11.88
C LEU A 33 -11.48 12.03 -10.65
N LYS A 34 -11.69 11.45 -9.47
CA LYS A 34 -11.36 12.08 -8.18
C LYS A 34 -10.46 11.16 -7.38
N GLY A 35 -9.66 11.73 -6.48
CA GLY A 35 -8.63 10.96 -5.77
C GLY A 35 -7.41 11.77 -5.42
N SER A 36 -6.36 11.06 -5.02
CA SER A 36 -5.06 11.65 -4.73
C SER A 36 -3.98 10.86 -5.43
N VAL A 37 -3.11 11.57 -6.14
CA VAL A 37 -1.89 11.05 -6.75
C VAL A 37 -0.71 11.83 -6.19
N LEU A 38 0.33 11.11 -5.78
CA LEU A 38 1.60 11.61 -5.31
C LEU A 38 2.65 11.31 -6.38
N LEU A 39 3.41 12.34 -6.75
CA LEU A 39 4.57 12.23 -7.63
C LEU A 39 5.80 12.68 -6.86
N ALA A 40 6.86 11.89 -6.94
CA ALA A 40 8.18 12.24 -6.46
C ALA A 40 9.22 11.77 -7.47
N HIS A 41 10.47 12.18 -7.28
CA HIS A 41 11.58 11.66 -8.09
C HIS A 41 11.65 10.13 -8.06
N GLU A 42 11.29 9.52 -6.92
CA GLU A 42 11.29 8.07 -6.70
C GLU A 42 10.08 7.32 -7.26
N GLY A 43 9.10 8.00 -7.86
CA GLY A 43 7.98 7.33 -8.54
C GLY A 43 6.61 7.94 -8.30
N ILE A 44 5.59 7.08 -8.27
CA ILE A 44 4.17 7.44 -8.17
C ILE A 44 3.44 6.59 -7.13
N ASN A 45 2.47 7.18 -6.43
CA ASN A 45 1.54 6.49 -5.53
C ASN A 45 0.19 7.20 -5.55
N GLY A 46 -0.91 6.47 -5.59
CA GLY A 46 -2.21 7.12 -5.53
C GLY A 46 -3.39 6.18 -5.34
N THR A 47 -4.53 6.82 -5.07
CA THR A 47 -5.84 6.19 -5.10
C THR A 47 -6.79 7.12 -5.85
N VAL A 48 -7.41 6.62 -6.91
CA VAL A 48 -8.38 7.36 -7.74
C VAL A 48 -9.65 6.55 -7.95
N ALA A 49 -10.77 7.24 -8.12
CA ALA A 49 -12.08 6.66 -8.32
C ALA A 49 -12.81 7.34 -9.49
N GLY A 50 -13.61 6.56 -10.22
CA GLY A 50 -14.40 7.01 -11.35
C GLY A 50 -15.20 5.89 -12.01
N GLY A 51 -15.68 6.15 -13.22
CA GLY A 51 -16.27 5.12 -14.07
C GLY A 51 -15.23 4.09 -14.51
N ASP A 52 -15.67 2.88 -14.83
CA ASP A 52 -14.80 1.76 -15.21
C ASP A 52 -13.88 2.11 -16.38
N ALA A 53 -14.44 2.58 -17.49
CA ALA A 53 -13.67 3.04 -18.66
C ALA A 53 -12.72 4.21 -18.35
N SER A 54 -13.09 5.12 -17.45
CA SER A 54 -12.22 6.23 -17.04
C SER A 54 -11.01 5.73 -16.25
N ILE A 55 -11.21 4.75 -15.36
CA ILE A 55 -10.11 4.13 -14.61
C ILE A 55 -9.19 3.34 -15.55
N ASP A 56 -9.77 2.58 -16.48
CA ASP A 56 -8.97 1.78 -17.43
C ASP A 56 -8.14 2.66 -18.36
N ALA A 57 -8.73 3.76 -18.86
CA ALA A 57 -7.99 4.76 -19.63
C ALA A 57 -6.86 5.41 -18.81
N PHE A 58 -7.12 5.70 -17.53
CA PHE A 58 -6.11 6.27 -16.64
C PHE A 58 -4.95 5.32 -16.37
N VAL A 59 -5.24 4.07 -16.03
CA VAL A 59 -4.23 3.02 -15.84
C VAL A 59 -3.45 2.77 -17.13
N GLY A 60 -4.12 2.74 -18.27
CA GLY A 60 -3.50 2.59 -19.58
C GLY A 60 -2.48 3.70 -19.87
N GLU A 61 -2.79 4.95 -19.56
CA GLU A 61 -1.85 6.06 -19.70
C GLU A 61 -0.65 5.96 -18.76
N LEU A 62 -0.86 5.50 -17.51
CA LEU A 62 0.26 5.27 -16.59
C LEU A 62 1.23 4.22 -17.15
N GLN A 63 0.72 3.06 -17.56
CA GLN A 63 1.55 1.92 -17.94
C GLN A 63 2.15 2.04 -19.34
N HIS A 64 1.39 2.55 -20.30
CA HIS A 64 1.71 2.50 -21.73
C HIS A 64 1.66 3.86 -22.43
N GLY A 65 1.19 4.89 -21.73
CA GLY A 65 0.98 6.22 -22.29
C GLY A 65 2.26 7.02 -22.49
N ALA A 66 2.12 8.11 -23.26
CA ALA A 66 3.23 8.99 -23.61
C ALA A 66 3.76 9.79 -22.42
N LEU A 67 2.92 10.06 -21.40
CA LEU A 67 3.34 10.82 -20.22
C LEU A 67 4.49 10.12 -19.47
N PHE A 68 4.42 8.80 -19.34
CA PHE A 68 5.42 8.03 -18.61
C PHE A 68 6.35 7.24 -19.52
N GLY A 69 6.03 7.08 -20.79
CA GLY A 69 6.93 6.45 -21.77
C GLY A 69 7.36 5.04 -21.35
N GLY A 70 6.44 4.26 -20.77
CA GLY A 70 6.70 2.90 -20.26
C GLY A 70 7.42 2.83 -18.91
N ARG A 71 7.83 3.96 -18.30
CA ARG A 71 8.52 3.97 -16.99
C ARG A 71 7.68 3.39 -15.85
N LEU A 72 6.36 3.29 -16.03
CA LEU A 72 5.43 2.71 -15.06
C LEU A 72 4.77 1.39 -15.53
N SER A 73 5.48 0.59 -16.33
CA SER A 73 4.95 -0.70 -16.83
C SER A 73 4.71 -1.76 -15.75
N ASN A 74 5.32 -1.60 -14.57
CA ASN A 74 5.29 -2.57 -13.46
C ASN A 74 4.43 -2.04 -12.29
N LEU A 75 3.32 -1.39 -12.63
CA LEU A 75 2.46 -0.76 -11.65
C LEU A 75 1.87 -1.81 -10.69
N GLU A 76 2.16 -1.68 -9.40
CA GLU A 76 1.42 -2.43 -8.38
C GLU A 76 0.03 -1.82 -8.30
N LEU A 77 -0.97 -2.56 -8.78
CA LEU A 77 -2.30 -2.05 -9.06
C LEU A 77 -3.37 -2.92 -8.41
N LYS A 78 -4.31 -2.26 -7.76
CA LYS A 78 -5.42 -2.90 -7.08
C LYS A 78 -6.73 -2.19 -7.37
N PHE A 79 -7.73 -2.99 -7.75
CA PHE A 79 -9.08 -2.51 -7.97
C PHE A 79 -9.99 -2.87 -6.80
N SER A 80 -10.93 -1.98 -6.50
CA SER A 80 -12.04 -2.20 -5.59
C SER A 80 -13.23 -1.37 -6.06
N THR A 81 -14.38 -1.55 -5.42
CA THR A 81 -15.61 -0.81 -5.77
C THR A 81 -16.00 0.17 -4.67
N ALA A 82 -16.74 1.20 -5.04
CA ALA A 82 -17.41 2.10 -4.11
C ALA A 82 -18.85 2.36 -4.58
N SER A 83 -19.82 2.38 -3.65
CA SER A 83 -21.21 2.73 -3.99
C SER A 83 -21.39 4.23 -4.27
N GLU A 84 -20.54 5.05 -3.65
CA GLU A 84 -20.50 6.50 -3.79
C GLU A 84 -19.08 6.97 -4.04
N MET A 85 -18.92 8.20 -4.53
CA MET A 85 -17.61 8.75 -4.85
C MET A 85 -16.80 8.99 -3.58
N PRO A 86 -15.72 8.23 -3.31
CA PRO A 86 -15.06 8.24 -1.99
C PRO A 86 -14.07 9.40 -1.83
N PHE A 87 -14.05 10.32 -2.80
CA PHE A 87 -13.16 11.47 -2.83
C PHE A 87 -13.90 12.74 -3.23
N ARG A 88 -13.67 13.82 -2.48
CA ARG A 88 -14.29 15.13 -2.77
C ARG A 88 -13.78 15.79 -4.05
N ARG A 89 -12.48 15.65 -4.33
CA ARG A 89 -11.79 16.29 -5.47
C ARG A 89 -10.56 15.50 -5.92
N LEU A 90 -10.10 15.75 -7.13
CA LEU A 90 -8.79 15.30 -7.62
C LEU A 90 -7.66 16.13 -7.00
N LYS A 91 -6.57 15.47 -6.60
CA LYS A 91 -5.32 16.08 -6.15
C LYS A 91 -4.16 15.37 -6.84
N VAL A 92 -3.26 16.12 -7.47
CA VAL A 92 -1.94 15.62 -7.91
C VAL A 92 -0.88 16.45 -7.20
N ARG A 93 -0.11 15.81 -6.33
CA ARG A 93 0.79 16.47 -5.37
C ARG A 93 2.23 16.04 -5.61
N LEU A 94 3.11 17.03 -5.67
CA LEU A 94 4.55 16.81 -5.63
C LEU A 94 5.00 16.55 -4.20
N LYS A 95 5.84 15.54 -4.01
CA LYS A 95 6.40 15.15 -2.73
C LYS A 95 7.90 14.89 -2.86
N LYS A 96 8.58 14.85 -1.70
CA LYS A 96 9.95 14.34 -1.61
C LYS A 96 9.98 12.83 -1.76
N GLU A 97 9.00 12.17 -1.16
CA GLU A 97 8.80 10.73 -1.17
C GLU A 97 7.32 10.42 -1.44
N ILE A 98 7.04 9.38 -2.23
CA ILE A 98 5.68 8.85 -2.47
C ILE A 98 5.14 8.06 -1.27
N VAL A 99 6.04 7.67 -0.36
CA VAL A 99 5.76 7.20 1.00
C VAL A 99 6.93 7.62 1.91
N ALA A 100 6.65 8.40 2.95
CA ALA A 100 7.69 9.09 3.71
C ALA A 100 8.27 8.19 4.81
N LEU A 101 9.42 7.55 4.53
CA LEU A 101 10.27 6.93 5.55
C LEU A 101 11.25 7.96 6.16
N GLY A 102 11.59 9.01 5.39
CA GLY A 102 12.54 10.04 5.84
C GLY A 102 13.99 9.56 5.78
N ASP A 103 14.30 8.63 4.89
CA ASP A 103 15.65 8.17 4.60
C ASP A 103 15.91 8.18 3.10
N MET A 104 16.74 9.11 2.65
CA MET A 104 17.04 9.27 1.22
C MET A 104 18.06 8.25 0.71
N ALA A 105 18.73 7.50 1.59
CA ALA A 105 19.64 6.43 1.18
C ALA A 105 18.90 5.13 0.84
N VAL A 106 17.65 4.99 1.30
CA VAL A 106 16.80 3.84 1.00
C VAL A 106 16.20 3.99 -0.39
N ASP A 107 16.54 3.04 -1.27
CA ASP A 107 16.08 2.99 -2.65
C ASP A 107 15.45 1.61 -2.95
N PRO A 108 14.11 1.52 -2.93
CA PRO A 108 13.39 0.27 -3.25
C PRO A 108 13.63 -0.25 -4.66
N THR A 109 14.13 0.57 -5.59
CA THR A 109 14.43 0.10 -6.95
C THR A 109 15.72 -0.73 -7.01
N ARG A 110 16.57 -0.65 -5.98
CA ARG A 110 17.84 -1.37 -5.91
C ARG A 110 17.72 -2.69 -5.18
N GLN A 111 17.08 -2.68 -4.01
CA GLN A 111 16.93 -3.86 -3.19
C GLN A 111 15.73 -3.70 -2.26
N VAL A 112 14.90 -4.73 -2.20
CA VAL A 112 13.81 -4.91 -1.24
C VAL A 112 13.89 -6.32 -0.66
N GLY A 113 13.10 -6.56 0.38
CA GLY A 113 12.91 -7.90 0.92
C GLY A 113 12.22 -8.84 -0.06
N THR A 114 12.13 -10.11 0.33
CA THR A 114 11.48 -11.15 -0.46
C THR A 114 9.97 -10.96 -0.46
N TYR A 115 9.39 -10.78 -1.64
CA TYR A 115 7.93 -10.76 -1.79
C TYR A 115 7.33 -12.13 -1.47
N VAL A 116 6.25 -12.14 -0.73
CA VAL A 116 5.49 -13.34 -0.39
C VAL A 116 4.09 -13.18 -0.95
N GLU A 117 3.65 -14.15 -1.76
CA GLU A 117 2.30 -14.16 -2.31
C GLU A 117 1.29 -14.42 -1.18
N PRO A 118 0.04 -13.92 -1.30
CA PRO A 118 -0.99 -14.15 -0.29
C PRO A 118 -1.23 -15.62 0.05
N SER A 119 -1.08 -16.54 -0.91
CA SER A 119 -1.23 -17.99 -0.70
C SER A 119 -0.22 -18.56 0.30
N ASP A 120 0.98 -17.99 0.33
CA ASP A 120 2.11 -18.50 1.12
C ASP A 120 2.26 -17.70 2.43
N TRP A 121 1.58 -16.57 2.53
CA TRP A 121 1.68 -15.65 3.66
C TRP A 121 1.28 -16.31 4.98
N ASN A 122 0.19 -17.07 4.98
CA ASN A 122 -0.36 -17.70 6.18
C ASN A 122 0.61 -18.69 6.83
N GLU A 123 1.34 -19.46 6.01
CA GLU A 123 2.35 -20.40 6.46
C GLU A 123 3.56 -19.67 7.05
N LEU A 124 4.05 -18.63 6.36
CA LEU A 124 5.17 -17.83 6.83
C LEU A 124 4.89 -17.20 8.21
N ILE A 125 3.72 -16.59 8.40
CA ILE A 125 3.35 -15.96 9.68
C ILE A 125 2.92 -16.98 10.75
N ALA A 126 2.76 -18.26 10.39
CA ALA A 126 2.56 -19.34 11.35
C ALA A 126 3.85 -19.75 12.05
N ALA A 127 4.97 -19.58 11.34
CA ALA A 127 6.24 -20.14 11.78
C ALA A 127 6.70 -19.43 13.07
N PRO A 128 7.05 -20.20 14.12
CA PRO A 128 7.32 -19.66 15.44
C PRO A 128 8.58 -18.77 15.49
N ASP A 129 9.45 -18.87 14.50
CA ASP A 129 10.67 -18.06 14.34
C ASP A 129 10.45 -16.79 13.51
N THR A 130 9.24 -16.57 12.96
CA THR A 130 8.90 -15.38 12.18
C THR A 130 8.39 -14.27 13.09
N LEU A 131 9.12 -13.14 13.13
CA LEU A 131 8.60 -11.90 13.69
C LEU A 131 7.70 -11.21 12.66
N VAL A 132 6.41 -11.11 12.95
CA VAL A 132 5.44 -10.44 12.08
C VAL A 132 5.28 -8.99 12.54
N ILE A 133 5.46 -8.02 11.65
CA ILE A 133 5.40 -6.58 11.99
C ILE A 133 4.37 -5.87 11.11
N ASP A 134 3.43 -5.18 11.75
CA ASP A 134 2.51 -4.27 11.08
C ASP A 134 3.21 -2.92 10.85
N THR A 135 3.53 -2.57 9.61
CA THR A 135 4.25 -1.31 9.32
C THR A 135 3.33 -0.08 9.26
N ARG A 136 2.06 -0.25 9.67
CA ARG A 136 1.05 0.78 9.62
C ARG A 136 1.03 1.66 10.87
N ASN A 137 0.28 2.76 10.80
CA ASN A 137 0.14 3.64 11.96
C ASN A 137 -0.82 3.03 12.98
N VAL A 138 -0.66 3.40 14.25
CA VAL A 138 -1.44 2.89 15.39
C VAL A 138 -2.97 2.88 15.17
N PHE A 139 -3.52 3.90 14.50
CA PHE A 139 -4.95 3.94 14.20
C PHE A 139 -5.39 2.88 13.17
N GLU A 140 -4.51 2.51 12.23
CA GLU A 140 -4.76 1.47 11.24
C GLU A 140 -4.69 0.08 11.87
N VAL A 141 -3.76 -0.12 12.82
CA VAL A 141 -3.62 -1.36 13.58
C VAL A 141 -4.83 -1.59 14.46
N ALA A 142 -5.33 -0.54 15.14
CA ALA A 142 -6.50 -0.60 15.99
C ALA A 142 -7.79 -1.03 15.27
N MET A 143 -7.89 -0.82 13.95
CA MET A 143 -9.03 -1.27 13.15
C MET A 143 -8.98 -2.76 12.78
N GLY A 144 -7.78 -3.32 12.73
CA GLY A 144 -7.58 -4.72 12.36
C GLY A 144 -6.13 -4.98 12.00
N THR A 145 -5.63 -6.17 12.27
CA THR A 145 -4.25 -6.59 12.00
C THR A 145 -4.19 -8.11 11.83
N PHE A 146 -3.03 -8.63 11.42
CA PHE A 146 -2.79 -10.08 11.41
C PHE A 146 -2.60 -10.61 12.83
N GLU A 147 -3.14 -11.79 13.09
CA GLU A 147 -2.96 -12.47 14.38
C GLU A 147 -1.48 -12.64 14.72
N GLY A 148 -1.09 -12.22 15.94
CA GLY A 148 0.30 -12.29 16.42
C GLY A 148 1.23 -11.20 15.89
N ALA A 149 0.76 -10.27 15.05
CA ALA A 149 1.58 -9.17 14.55
C ALA A 149 1.95 -8.17 15.65
N VAL A 150 3.20 -7.69 15.63
CA VAL A 150 3.69 -6.61 16.47
C VAL A 150 3.18 -5.27 15.95
N ASP A 151 2.51 -4.52 16.82
CA ASP A 151 2.23 -3.10 16.65
C ASP A 151 3.47 -2.27 17.04
N PRO A 152 4.11 -1.54 16.10
CA PRO A 152 5.24 -0.70 16.42
C PRO A 152 4.85 0.59 17.18
N GLY A 153 3.56 0.89 17.32
CA GLY A 153 3.06 2.06 18.04
C GLY A 153 3.34 3.40 17.34
N ILE A 154 3.62 3.36 16.04
CA ILE A 154 4.01 4.56 15.27
C ILE A 154 2.78 5.39 14.90
N LYS A 155 2.91 6.72 14.99
CA LYS A 155 1.91 7.69 14.55
C LYS A 155 2.10 8.08 13.09
N SER A 156 3.30 7.90 12.57
CA SER A 156 3.64 8.13 11.16
C SER A 156 4.71 7.15 10.71
N PHE A 157 4.69 6.75 9.43
CA PHE A 157 5.63 5.78 8.89
C PHE A 157 7.12 6.18 9.03
N GLY A 158 7.43 7.48 9.04
CA GLY A 158 8.81 7.95 9.28
C GLY A 158 9.38 7.56 10.65
N GLN A 159 8.54 7.19 11.62
CA GLN A 159 8.97 6.69 12.93
C GLN A 159 9.37 5.20 12.91
N PHE A 160 9.16 4.49 11.79
CA PHE A 160 9.53 3.08 11.66
C PHE A 160 11.03 2.85 11.91
N LYS A 161 11.88 3.78 11.47
CA LYS A 161 13.34 3.69 11.70
C LYS A 161 13.72 3.70 13.17
N GLU A 162 13.05 4.58 13.93
CA GLU A 162 13.25 4.67 15.38
C GLU A 162 12.78 3.41 16.07
N PHE A 163 11.61 2.89 15.71
CA PHE A 163 11.12 1.60 16.19
C PHE A 163 12.13 0.47 15.88
N ALA A 164 12.59 0.37 14.63
CA ALA A 164 13.53 -0.66 14.21
C ALA A 164 14.85 -0.58 15.00
N ALA A 165 15.42 0.61 15.16
CA ALA A 165 16.67 0.80 15.90
C ALA A 165 16.56 0.49 17.40
N GLN A 166 15.39 0.73 18.01
CA GLN A 166 15.18 0.53 19.44
C GLN A 166 14.70 -0.88 19.82
N LYS A 167 13.98 -1.56 18.91
CA LYS A 167 13.26 -2.80 19.21
C LYS A 167 13.75 -4.00 18.43
N LEU A 168 14.40 -3.79 17.29
CA LEU A 168 14.85 -4.87 16.43
C LEU A 168 16.37 -5.03 16.54
N ASP A 169 16.76 -6.28 16.72
CA ASP A 169 18.14 -6.76 16.77
C ASP A 169 18.34 -7.83 15.68
N PRO A 170 19.23 -7.63 14.69
CA PRO A 170 19.52 -8.60 13.64
C PRO A 170 20.10 -9.94 14.14
N ALA A 171 20.68 -9.98 15.34
CA ALA A 171 21.16 -11.22 15.95
C ALA A 171 20.01 -12.07 16.49
N LYS A 172 18.90 -11.44 16.90
CA LYS A 172 17.74 -12.12 17.50
C LYS A 172 16.60 -12.34 16.51
N HIS A 173 16.30 -11.34 15.68
CA HIS A 173 15.18 -11.37 14.74
C HIS A 173 15.71 -11.74 13.35
N LYS A 174 15.94 -13.04 13.16
CA LYS A 174 16.50 -13.58 11.92
C LYS A 174 15.53 -13.53 10.76
N LYS A 175 14.24 -13.76 11.05
CA LYS A 175 13.15 -13.82 10.09
C LYS A 175 12.08 -12.81 10.43
N ILE A 176 11.90 -11.81 9.56
CA ILE A 176 10.92 -10.74 9.73
C ILE A 176 9.94 -10.77 8.56
N ALA A 177 8.65 -10.80 8.85
CA ALA A 177 7.57 -10.68 7.86
C ALA A 177 6.80 -9.38 8.08
N MET A 178 6.74 -8.53 7.06
CA MET A 178 6.08 -7.22 7.15
C MET A 178 4.89 -7.10 6.22
N PHE A 179 3.90 -6.33 6.65
CA PHE A 179 2.76 -5.98 5.81
C PHE A 179 2.31 -4.55 6.05
N CYS A 180 1.54 -4.05 5.08
CA CYS A 180 0.76 -2.83 5.17
C CYS A 180 -0.45 -2.93 4.23
N THR A 181 -1.23 -1.86 4.09
CA THR A 181 -2.45 -1.83 3.26
C THR A 181 -2.22 -2.35 1.84
N GLY A 182 -1.27 -1.75 1.10
CA GLY A 182 -1.07 -2.04 -0.32
C GLY A 182 0.36 -2.44 -0.72
N GLY A 183 1.29 -2.59 0.24
CA GLY A 183 2.68 -3.01 -0.01
C GLY A 183 3.73 -1.89 0.02
N ILE A 184 3.40 -0.68 -0.45
CA ILE A 184 4.40 0.40 -0.65
C ILE A 184 5.29 0.74 0.58
N ARG A 185 4.75 0.68 1.81
CA ARG A 185 5.54 0.90 3.03
C ARG A 185 6.55 -0.22 3.25
N CYS A 186 6.17 -1.46 2.96
CA CYS A 186 7.01 -2.63 3.15
C CYS A 186 8.19 -2.67 2.19
N GLU A 187 8.06 -2.09 1.00
CA GLU A 187 9.20 -1.93 0.10
C GLU A 187 10.29 -1.06 0.74
N LYS A 188 9.95 0.12 1.26
CA LYS A 188 10.90 0.96 1.98
C LYS A 188 11.39 0.36 3.30
N ALA A 189 10.47 -0.21 4.08
CA ALA A 189 10.81 -0.81 5.37
C ALA A 189 11.76 -2.01 5.20
N SER A 190 11.53 -2.85 4.19
CA SER A 190 12.39 -4.01 3.92
C SER A 190 13.75 -3.61 3.38
N ALA A 191 13.80 -2.68 2.42
CA ALA A 191 15.05 -2.09 1.95
C ALA A 191 15.88 -1.49 3.10
N TYR A 192 15.22 -0.78 4.03
CA TYR A 192 15.87 -0.25 5.22
C TYR A 192 16.42 -1.35 6.13
N LEU A 193 15.61 -2.37 6.49
CA LEU A 193 16.07 -3.45 7.36
C LEU A 193 17.24 -4.25 6.74
N LEU A 194 17.19 -4.55 5.45
CA LEU A 194 18.31 -5.21 4.76
C LEU A 194 19.60 -4.37 4.87
N ALA A 195 19.50 -3.04 4.70
CA ALA A 195 20.64 -2.13 4.87
C ALA A 195 21.17 -2.07 6.33
N GLN A 196 20.35 -2.43 7.32
CA GLN A 196 20.75 -2.55 8.73
C GLN A 196 21.29 -3.95 9.09
N GLY A 197 21.44 -4.86 8.12
CA GLY A 197 22.04 -6.18 8.31
C GLY A 197 21.07 -7.27 8.78
N PHE A 198 19.76 -7.09 8.59
CA PHE A 198 18.80 -8.19 8.73
C PHE A 198 18.89 -9.11 7.51
N ASP A 199 18.96 -10.43 7.74
CA ASP A 199 19.17 -11.42 6.68
C ASP A 199 17.87 -11.77 5.95
N GLU A 200 16.86 -12.27 6.67
CA GLU A 200 15.61 -12.72 6.07
C GLU A 200 14.46 -11.73 6.32
N VAL A 201 14.27 -10.83 5.35
CA VAL A 201 13.19 -9.84 5.40
C VAL A 201 12.17 -10.14 4.31
N TYR A 202 10.97 -10.51 4.71
CA TYR A 202 9.84 -10.84 3.87
C TYR A 202 8.76 -9.77 3.93
N HIS A 203 7.99 -9.63 2.85
CA HIS A 203 6.84 -8.72 2.85
C HIS A 203 5.71 -9.18 1.94
N LEU A 204 4.48 -8.93 2.40
CA LEU A 204 3.26 -9.35 1.73
C LEU A 204 3.08 -8.59 0.41
N LYS A 205 3.16 -9.31 -0.71
CA LYS A 205 2.99 -8.75 -2.04
C LYS A 205 1.56 -8.22 -2.22
N GLY A 206 1.46 -6.97 -2.68
CA GLY A 206 0.18 -6.25 -2.78
C GLY A 206 -0.51 -5.93 -1.45
N GLY A 207 0.13 -6.23 -0.31
CA GLY A 207 -0.36 -5.92 1.03
C GLY A 207 -1.67 -6.62 1.42
N ILE A 208 -2.28 -6.12 2.49
CA ILE A 208 -3.53 -6.63 3.06
C ILE A 208 -4.65 -6.67 2.00
N LEU A 209 -4.73 -5.69 1.11
CA LEU A 209 -5.77 -5.67 0.07
C LEU A 209 -5.67 -6.86 -0.89
N ARG A 210 -4.47 -7.29 -1.27
CA ARG A 210 -4.31 -8.47 -2.13
C ARG A 210 -4.62 -9.75 -1.36
N TYR A 211 -4.25 -9.80 -0.08
CA TYR A 211 -4.60 -10.90 0.81
C TYR A 211 -6.12 -11.07 0.98
N LEU A 212 -6.85 -9.99 1.29
CA LEU A 212 -8.30 -10.03 1.49
C LEU A 212 -9.11 -10.36 0.23
N GLU A 213 -8.52 -10.20 -0.95
CA GLU A 213 -9.12 -10.64 -2.22
C GLU A 213 -8.82 -12.12 -2.51
N GLY A 214 -7.58 -12.55 -2.31
CA GLY A 214 -7.12 -13.88 -2.74
C GLY A 214 -7.32 -15.00 -1.72
N VAL A 215 -7.29 -14.69 -0.42
CA VAL A 215 -7.36 -15.69 0.64
C VAL A 215 -8.80 -15.85 1.13
N PRO A 216 -9.34 -17.09 1.16
CA PRO A 216 -10.67 -17.36 1.70
C PRO A 216 -10.82 -16.91 3.16
N GLU A 217 -11.98 -16.37 3.52
CA GLU A 217 -12.23 -15.83 4.87
C GLU A 217 -12.09 -16.90 5.97
N ASN A 218 -12.45 -18.15 5.68
CA ASN A 218 -12.30 -19.29 6.59
C ASN A 218 -10.84 -19.73 6.82
N GLU A 219 -9.92 -19.31 5.95
CA GLU A 219 -8.47 -19.55 6.07
C GLU A 219 -7.73 -18.30 6.52
N SER A 220 -8.46 -17.21 6.77
CA SER A 220 -7.89 -15.91 7.04
C SER A 220 -7.31 -15.80 8.45
N ARG A 221 -6.09 -15.29 8.52
CA ARG A 221 -5.40 -14.88 9.76
C ARG A 221 -5.54 -13.39 10.03
N TRP A 222 -6.25 -12.66 9.16
CA TRP A 222 -6.60 -11.27 9.37
C TRP A 222 -7.73 -11.16 10.41
N ARG A 223 -7.67 -10.15 11.27
CA ARG A 223 -8.71 -9.83 12.27
C ARG A 223 -9.11 -8.37 12.12
N GLY A 224 -10.41 -8.08 12.16
CA GLY A 224 -10.93 -6.71 12.00
C GLY A 224 -11.04 -6.26 10.55
N GLU A 225 -10.90 -4.96 10.31
CA GLU A 225 -11.08 -4.32 9.00
C GLU A 225 -9.81 -3.62 8.51
N CYS A 226 -9.59 -3.60 7.20
CA CYS A 226 -8.42 -2.96 6.61
C CYS A 226 -8.72 -1.49 6.29
N PHE A 227 -8.12 -0.56 7.05
CA PHE A 227 -8.24 0.87 6.78
C PHE A 227 -7.78 1.26 5.36
N VAL A 228 -8.53 2.18 4.75
CA VAL A 228 -8.21 2.82 3.46
C VAL A 228 -8.30 4.34 3.57
N PHE A 229 -7.44 5.05 2.82
CA PHE A 229 -7.28 6.50 2.92
C PHE A 229 -8.32 7.29 2.10
N ASP A 230 -9.59 6.90 2.21
CA ASP A 230 -10.72 7.52 1.51
C ASP A 230 -12.02 7.38 2.31
N GLU A 231 -13.13 7.95 1.81
CA GLU A 231 -14.40 8.03 2.56
C GLU A 231 -15.05 6.65 2.83
N ARG A 232 -14.50 5.54 2.30
CA ARG A 232 -14.95 4.19 2.67
C ARG A 232 -14.49 3.76 4.06
N VAL A 233 -13.45 4.42 4.59
CA VAL A 233 -12.82 4.16 5.90
C VAL A 233 -12.12 2.80 5.98
N ALA A 234 -12.80 1.68 5.73
CA ALA A 234 -12.22 0.35 5.79
C ALA A 234 -12.85 -0.64 4.80
N LEU A 235 -12.09 -1.69 4.48
CA LEU A 235 -12.50 -2.80 3.62
C LEU A 235 -12.31 -4.14 4.32
N GLY A 236 -13.25 -5.06 4.11
CA GLY A 236 -13.16 -6.46 4.56
C GLY A 236 -12.78 -7.43 3.43
N HIS A 237 -13.02 -8.73 3.66
CA HIS A 237 -12.84 -9.76 2.64
C HIS A 237 -13.62 -9.47 1.36
N GLY A 238 -13.01 -9.83 0.22
CA GLY A 238 -13.53 -9.50 -1.11
C GLY A 238 -13.50 -8.00 -1.43
N LEU A 239 -12.73 -7.20 -0.68
CA LEU A 239 -12.61 -5.74 -0.82
C LEU A 239 -13.95 -5.00 -0.73
N ARG A 240 -14.88 -5.55 0.04
CA ARG A 240 -16.19 -4.97 0.24
C ARG A 240 -16.12 -3.95 1.37
N GLN A 241 -16.75 -2.81 1.16
CA GLN A 241 -17.03 -1.88 2.23
C GLN A 241 -18.06 -2.53 3.17
N ARG A 242 -17.71 -2.72 4.44
CA ARG A 242 -18.72 -3.04 5.45
C ARG A 242 -19.45 -1.75 5.79
N ARG A 243 -20.78 -1.78 5.70
CA ARG A 243 -21.60 -0.68 6.23
C ARG A 243 -21.49 -0.75 7.75
N GLY A 244 -21.06 0.34 8.38
CA GLY A 244 -21.20 0.47 9.83
C GLY A 244 -22.68 0.32 10.19
N ASN A 245 -22.98 -0.62 11.08
CA ASN A 245 -24.31 -1.07 11.51
C ASN A 245 -25.16 -1.84 10.50
N ASP A 246 -24.93 -3.16 10.43
CA ASP A 246 -26.03 -4.13 10.30
C ASP A 246 -26.15 -4.87 11.64
N GLY A 247 -27.06 -4.40 12.50
CA GLY A 247 -27.76 -5.21 13.50
C GLY A 247 -26.99 -5.72 14.72
N ALA A 248 -26.72 -4.84 15.69
CA ALA A 248 -27.00 -5.20 17.08
C ALA A 248 -28.54 -5.21 17.24
N GLN A 249 -29.15 -6.35 17.01
CA GLN A 249 -30.49 -6.68 17.48
C GLN A 249 -30.38 -8.02 18.23
N GLU A 250 -30.12 -7.92 19.53
CA GLU A 250 -30.80 -8.78 20.51
C GLU A 250 -32.06 -8.05 20.99
#